data_AF-A0AAV5RD04-F1
#
_entry.id   AF-A0AAV5RD04-F1
#
_cell.length_a   1.000
_cell.length_b   1.000
_cell.length_c   1.000
_cell.angle_alpha   90.00
_cell.angle_beta   90.00
_cell.angle_gamma   90.00
#
_symmetry.space_group_name_H-M   'P 1'
#
loop_
_entity.id
_entity.type
_entity.pdbx_description
1 polymer ?
#
loop_
_entity_poly.entity_id
_entity_poly.type
_entity_poly.pdbx_seq_one_letter_code
_entity_poly.pdbx_strand_id
1 'polypeptide(L)'
;MLTRTVLALALVERIGFLLWGAYQDANMLPKFTDIDYMVFTDAAQFISYGGSPYMRDTYRYTPLLAWILLPTAFENLFTFGKLVFVAGDLLAGYLMIRTFLCLKKPNGEKYTERDACLYSSIWLLNPMVAAISTRGSSEGLLGAIVMMFLWLATTKRFFWSGVVGGLAIHFKIYPFIYVPTVLWWMGPLFNWNVTIKRISFMLGIVLSFFSFSILMFYVYGAEYLDQSWIYHLIRLDHRHNFSAYSTILYYTSATGITMPIEHYVFVPQLLITAVILPLAFARRNLMGTMAIQTVTFVTFNKVCTSQYFIWYILLVPFLLPNLTQAGHIKWLFLAAWVAFQGFWLSDAYKLEFLGQSVFYPNLFYDTLLFFGANVSGICYLIYCL
;
A
#
# COMPACT_ATOMS: atom_id res chain seq x y z
N MET A 1 20.68 -19.51 -8.37
CA MET A 1 20.74 -20.15 -7.02
C MET A 1 20.38 -19.15 -5.94
N LEU A 2 20.89 -17.92 -6.06
CA LEU A 2 20.65 -16.82 -5.13
C LEU A 2 19.17 -16.47 -4.92
N THR A 3 18.36 -16.46 -6.00
CA THR A 3 16.90 -16.19 -5.88
C THR A 3 16.22 -17.14 -4.90
N ARG A 4 16.56 -18.44 -4.97
CA ARG A 4 15.99 -19.45 -4.06
C ARG A 4 16.44 -19.22 -2.63
N THR A 5 17.71 -18.87 -2.43
CA THR A 5 18.27 -18.58 -1.10
C THR A 5 17.57 -17.40 -0.45
N VAL A 6 17.40 -16.27 -1.16
CA VAL A 6 16.75 -15.08 -0.58
C VAL A 6 15.28 -15.35 -0.26
N LEU A 7 14.56 -16.07 -1.13
CA LEU A 7 13.17 -16.46 -0.84
C LEU A 7 13.07 -17.43 0.35
N ALA A 8 14.02 -18.36 0.50
CA ALA A 8 14.06 -19.27 1.64
C ALA A 8 14.34 -18.50 2.94
N LEU A 9 15.28 -17.56 2.95
CA LEU A 9 15.56 -16.70 4.10
C LEU A 9 14.33 -15.86 4.48
N ALA A 10 13.66 -15.27 3.50
CA ALA A 10 12.42 -14.50 3.70
C ALA A 10 11.28 -15.36 4.29
N LEU A 11 11.16 -16.61 3.83
CA LEU A 11 10.20 -17.55 4.38
C LEU A 11 10.53 -17.91 5.84
N VAL A 12 11.80 -18.21 6.14
CA VAL A 12 12.26 -18.52 7.51
C VAL A 12 12.00 -17.35 8.45
N GLU A 13 12.29 -16.12 8.03
CA GLU A 13 11.97 -14.90 8.77
C GLU A 13 10.47 -14.83 9.13
N ARG A 14 9.58 -15.03 8.14
CA ARG A 14 8.13 -14.98 8.34
C ARG A 14 7.61 -16.12 9.21
N ILE A 15 8.17 -17.32 9.09
CA ILE A 15 7.89 -18.42 10.02
C ILE A 15 8.28 -18.02 11.45
N GLY A 16 9.46 -17.40 11.64
CA GLY A 16 9.89 -16.88 12.93
C GLY A 16 8.88 -15.88 13.52
N PHE A 17 8.42 -14.92 12.73
CA PHE A 17 7.40 -13.96 13.16
C PHE A 17 6.02 -14.60 13.44
N LEU A 18 5.61 -15.62 12.68
CA LEU A 18 4.36 -16.36 12.97
C LEU A 18 4.44 -17.09 14.31
N LEU A 19 5.57 -17.77 14.59
CA LEU A 19 5.80 -18.47 15.84
C LEU A 19 5.87 -17.48 17.02
N TRP A 20 6.59 -16.38 16.85
CA TRP A 20 6.64 -15.29 17.84
C TRP A 20 5.25 -14.71 18.08
N GLY A 21 4.49 -14.44 17.01
CA GLY A 21 3.15 -13.90 17.10
C GLY A 21 2.20 -14.82 17.87
N ALA A 22 2.24 -16.13 17.61
CA ALA A 22 1.47 -17.11 18.37
C ALA A 22 1.85 -17.12 19.85
N TYR A 23 3.16 -17.04 20.18
CA TYR A 23 3.62 -16.94 21.55
C TYR A 23 3.13 -15.65 22.23
N GLN A 24 3.29 -14.49 21.59
CA GLN A 24 2.87 -13.20 22.12
C GLN A 24 1.34 -13.15 22.32
N ASP A 25 0.57 -13.67 21.36
CA ASP A 25 -0.88 -13.74 21.46
C ASP A 25 -1.35 -14.63 22.61
N ALA A 26 -0.63 -15.70 22.94
CA ALA A 26 -0.96 -16.56 24.07
C ALA A 26 -0.53 -15.97 25.44
N ASN A 27 0.56 -15.20 25.50
CA ASN A 27 1.23 -14.89 26.77
C ASN A 27 1.28 -13.40 27.15
N MET A 28 1.01 -12.47 26.21
CA MET A 28 1.28 -11.05 26.41
C MET A 28 0.12 -10.15 25.97
N LEU A 29 0.19 -8.89 26.42
CA LEU A 29 -0.58 -7.76 25.92
C LEU A 29 0.40 -6.60 25.59
N PRO A 30 0.16 -5.82 24.51
CA PRO A 30 -0.90 -6.01 23.52
C PRO A 30 -0.67 -7.26 22.65
N LYS A 31 -1.75 -7.74 22.01
CA LYS A 31 -1.70 -8.88 21.08
C LYS A 31 -0.88 -8.53 19.84
N PHE A 32 -0.20 -9.54 19.29
CA PHE A 32 0.51 -9.44 18.04
C PHE A 32 -0.48 -9.41 16.86
N THR A 33 -1.48 -10.29 16.87
CA THR A 33 -2.53 -10.29 15.83
C THR A 33 -3.19 -8.92 15.73
N ASP A 34 -3.21 -8.38 14.52
CA ASP A 34 -3.80 -7.09 14.23
C ASP A 34 -5.33 -7.14 14.31
N ILE A 35 -5.96 -6.04 14.71
CA ILE A 35 -7.41 -5.95 14.80
C ILE A 35 -8.08 -6.11 13.44
N ASP A 36 -7.44 -5.66 12.36
CA ASP A 36 -7.94 -5.85 11.01
C ASP A 36 -8.06 -7.33 10.65
N TYR A 37 -7.17 -8.18 11.17
CA TYR A 37 -7.25 -9.62 10.93
C TYR A 37 -8.49 -10.25 11.54
N MET A 38 -8.90 -9.77 12.71
CA MET A 38 -10.15 -10.18 13.34
C MET A 38 -11.34 -9.69 12.53
N VAL A 39 -11.33 -8.43 12.07
CA VAL A 39 -12.37 -7.88 11.19
C VAL A 39 -12.53 -8.70 9.91
N PHE A 40 -11.42 -9.16 9.30
CA PHE A 40 -11.47 -10.05 8.13
C PHE A 40 -12.05 -11.41 8.45
N THR A 41 -11.66 -11.98 9.59
CA THR A 41 -12.07 -13.32 10.02
C THR A 41 -13.54 -13.35 10.39
N ASP A 42 -14.03 -12.34 11.10
CA ASP A 42 -15.44 -12.20 11.45
C ASP A 42 -16.29 -12.03 10.17
N ALA A 43 -15.82 -11.21 9.21
CA ALA A 43 -16.48 -11.05 7.92
C ALA A 43 -16.54 -12.35 7.10
N ALA A 44 -15.45 -13.12 7.09
CA ALA A 44 -15.41 -14.46 6.50
C ALA A 44 -16.38 -15.42 7.22
N GLN A 45 -16.50 -15.31 8.54
CA GLN A 45 -17.43 -16.10 9.34
C GLN A 45 -18.89 -15.78 8.98
N PHE A 46 -19.26 -14.51 8.84
CA PHE A 46 -20.60 -14.14 8.36
C PHE A 46 -20.91 -14.76 6.99
N ILE A 47 -19.96 -14.74 6.06
CA ILE A 47 -20.11 -15.40 4.75
C ILE A 47 -20.30 -16.91 4.89
N SER A 48 -19.57 -17.56 5.81
CA SER A 48 -19.68 -19.01 6.03
C SER A 48 -21.09 -19.45 6.47
N TYR A 49 -21.85 -18.54 7.09
CA TYR A 49 -23.26 -18.74 7.47
C TYR A 49 -24.27 -18.25 6.41
N GLY A 50 -23.80 -17.88 5.22
CA GLY A 50 -24.64 -17.35 4.13
C GLY A 50 -25.01 -15.86 4.28
N GLY A 51 -24.36 -15.15 5.20
CA GLY A 51 -24.56 -13.72 5.45
C GLY A 51 -23.67 -12.78 4.63
N SER A 52 -23.81 -11.49 4.89
CA SER A 52 -22.98 -10.43 4.30
C SER A 52 -21.73 -10.19 5.15
N PRO A 53 -20.52 -10.02 4.55
CA PRO A 53 -19.32 -9.67 5.32
C PRO A 53 -19.46 -8.33 6.05
N TYR A 54 -20.35 -7.46 5.58
CA TYR A 54 -20.61 -6.15 6.16
C TYR A 54 -21.48 -6.18 7.42
N MET A 55 -22.04 -7.35 7.77
CA MET A 55 -22.61 -7.57 9.11
C MET A 55 -21.54 -7.44 10.20
N ARG A 56 -20.26 -7.60 9.84
CA ARG A 56 -19.17 -7.20 10.71
C ARG A 56 -19.02 -5.67 10.66
N ASP A 57 -19.30 -5.04 11.80
CA ASP A 57 -19.02 -3.62 12.00
C ASP A 57 -17.58 -3.29 11.58
N THR A 58 -17.36 -2.11 11.01
CA THR A 58 -16.04 -1.65 10.54
C THR A 58 -15.38 -2.45 9.41
N TYR A 59 -16.04 -3.49 8.84
CA TYR A 59 -15.56 -4.07 7.59
C TYR A 59 -15.79 -3.08 6.44
N ARG A 60 -14.70 -2.55 5.86
CA ARG A 60 -14.70 -1.50 4.81
C ARG A 60 -13.90 -1.91 3.56
N TYR A 61 -13.71 -3.22 3.39
CA TYR A 61 -12.96 -3.84 2.30
C TYR A 61 -13.93 -4.46 1.30
N THR A 62 -13.46 -4.79 0.10
CA THR A 62 -14.32 -5.53 -0.83
C THR A 62 -14.59 -6.95 -0.35
N PRO A 63 -15.75 -7.55 -0.66
CA PRO A 63 -16.09 -8.90 -0.20
C PRO A 63 -15.12 -9.95 -0.71
N LEU A 64 -14.42 -9.67 -1.82
CA LEU A 64 -13.39 -10.53 -2.39
C LEU A 64 -12.29 -10.90 -1.38
N LEU A 65 -11.90 -9.98 -0.49
CA LEU A 65 -10.93 -10.30 0.57
C LEU A 65 -11.50 -11.33 1.55
N ALA A 66 -12.72 -11.12 2.06
CA ALA A 66 -13.37 -12.07 2.94
C ALA A 66 -13.65 -13.42 2.25
N TRP A 67 -13.92 -13.44 0.94
CA TRP A 67 -14.04 -14.68 0.15
C TRP A 67 -12.74 -15.48 0.11
N ILE A 68 -11.61 -14.81 -0.16
CA ILE A 68 -10.28 -15.43 -0.13
C ILE A 68 -9.99 -15.99 1.27
N LEU A 69 -10.46 -15.30 2.31
CA LEU A 69 -10.22 -15.65 3.70
C LEU A 69 -11.29 -16.56 4.32
N LEU A 70 -12.25 -17.07 3.54
CA LEU A 70 -13.31 -17.95 4.04
C LEU A 70 -12.80 -19.07 4.97
N PRO A 71 -11.64 -19.73 4.70
CA PRO A 71 -11.13 -20.75 5.61
C PRO A 71 -10.80 -20.24 7.02
N THR A 72 -10.48 -18.96 7.22
CA THR A 72 -10.17 -18.44 8.57
C THR A 72 -11.38 -18.42 9.50
N ALA A 73 -12.60 -18.55 8.95
CA ALA A 73 -13.84 -18.69 9.72
C ALA A 73 -13.88 -19.96 10.59
N PHE A 74 -13.04 -20.96 10.28
CA PHE A 74 -12.93 -22.19 11.07
C PHE A 74 -11.75 -22.09 12.03
N GLU A 75 -11.96 -22.36 13.32
CA GLU A 75 -10.96 -22.16 14.37
C GLU A 75 -9.61 -22.85 14.08
N ASN A 76 -9.65 -24.08 13.56
CA ASN A 76 -8.46 -24.86 13.19
C ASN A 76 -7.69 -24.27 12.00
N LEU A 77 -8.31 -23.39 11.23
CA LEU A 77 -7.76 -22.71 10.07
C LEU A 77 -7.62 -21.20 10.28
N PHE A 78 -7.72 -20.72 11.53
CA PHE A 78 -7.59 -19.30 11.87
C PHE A 78 -6.30 -18.68 11.30
N THR A 79 -5.20 -19.41 11.20
CA THR A 79 -3.92 -18.89 10.68
C THR A 79 -3.85 -18.82 9.14
N PHE A 80 -4.83 -19.39 8.43
CA PHE A 80 -4.83 -19.49 6.96
C PHE A 80 -4.61 -18.13 6.27
N GLY A 81 -5.30 -17.09 6.72
CA GLY A 81 -5.19 -15.76 6.14
C GLY A 81 -3.79 -15.16 6.30
N LYS A 82 -3.15 -15.33 7.45
CA LYS A 82 -1.75 -14.94 7.66
C LYS A 82 -0.81 -15.65 6.67
N LEU A 83 -1.05 -16.93 6.39
CA LEU A 83 -0.29 -17.68 5.38
C LEU A 83 -0.51 -17.14 3.96
N VAL A 84 -1.75 -16.76 3.62
CA VAL A 84 -2.05 -16.08 2.34
C VAL A 84 -1.29 -14.76 2.22
N PHE A 85 -1.23 -13.96 3.29
CA PHE A 85 -0.52 -12.68 3.29
C PHE A 85 1.00 -12.85 3.21
N VAL A 86 1.56 -13.83 3.93
CA VAL A 86 2.96 -14.25 3.80
C VAL A 86 3.29 -14.71 2.37
N ALA A 87 2.41 -15.49 1.75
CA ALA A 87 2.57 -15.88 0.35
C ALA A 87 2.53 -14.65 -0.58
N GLY A 88 1.68 -13.67 -0.28
CA GLY A 88 1.66 -12.35 -0.93
C GLY A 88 3.02 -11.67 -0.89
N ASP A 89 3.64 -11.52 0.28
CA ASP A 89 4.97 -10.91 0.43
C ASP A 89 6.02 -11.59 -0.46
N LEU A 90 6.08 -12.93 -0.40
CA LEU A 90 7.06 -13.72 -1.14
C LEU A 90 6.83 -13.61 -2.65
N LEU A 91 5.57 -13.61 -3.08
CA LEU A 91 5.20 -13.42 -4.48
C LEU A 91 5.56 -12.01 -4.96
N ALA A 92 5.30 -10.97 -4.17
CA ALA A 92 5.70 -9.60 -4.49
C ALA A 92 7.22 -9.49 -4.69
N GLY A 93 8.00 -10.06 -3.76
CA GLY A 93 9.46 -10.07 -3.86
C GLY A 93 10.00 -10.89 -5.04
N TYR A 94 9.40 -12.05 -5.33
CA TYR A 94 9.75 -12.82 -6.52
C TYR A 94 9.45 -12.04 -7.82
N LEU A 95 8.27 -11.43 -7.94
CA LEU A 95 7.90 -10.62 -9.08
C LEU A 95 8.78 -9.38 -9.22
N MET A 96 9.25 -8.82 -8.10
CA MET A 96 10.23 -7.74 -8.09
C MET A 96 11.56 -8.18 -8.69
N ILE A 97 12.10 -9.35 -8.29
CA ILE A 97 13.31 -9.93 -8.90
C ILE A 97 13.10 -10.11 -10.40
N ARG A 98 11.96 -10.69 -10.81
CA ARG A 98 11.63 -10.88 -12.23
C ARG A 98 11.54 -9.57 -12.99
N THR A 99 11.03 -8.53 -12.36
CA THR A 99 10.92 -7.18 -12.93
C THR A 99 12.31 -6.57 -13.13
N PHE A 100 13.18 -6.60 -12.12
CA PHE A 100 14.56 -6.11 -12.25
C PHE A 100 15.30 -6.77 -13.42
N LEU A 101 15.16 -8.10 -13.58
CA LEU A 101 15.79 -8.84 -14.68
C LEU A 101 15.28 -8.44 -16.08
N CYS A 102 14.10 -7.80 -16.17
CA CYS A 102 13.57 -7.24 -17.41
C CYS A 102 13.97 -5.78 -17.64
N LEU A 103 14.54 -5.10 -16.64
CA LEU A 103 14.92 -3.70 -16.69
C LEU A 103 16.41 -3.49 -17.04
N LYS A 104 16.74 -2.23 -17.32
CA LYS A 104 18.12 -1.76 -17.47
C LYS A 104 18.44 -0.74 -16.37
N LYS A 105 19.68 -0.75 -15.91
CA LYS A 105 20.27 0.25 -15.03
C LYS A 105 20.33 1.61 -15.73
N PRO A 106 20.50 2.72 -14.99
CA PRO A 106 20.66 4.06 -15.57
C PRO A 106 21.82 4.18 -16.56
N ASN A 107 22.91 3.42 -16.34
CA ASN A 107 24.06 3.34 -17.25
C ASN A 107 23.81 2.46 -18.50
N GLY A 108 22.60 1.92 -18.68
CA GLY A 108 22.20 1.09 -19.82
C GLY A 108 22.50 -0.41 -19.68
N GLU A 109 23.23 -0.82 -18.64
CA GLU A 109 23.52 -2.23 -18.36
C GLU A 109 22.28 -2.99 -17.89
N LYS A 110 22.26 -4.31 -18.06
CA LYS A 110 21.20 -5.15 -17.48
C LYS A 110 21.45 -5.38 -16.00
N TYR A 111 20.38 -5.52 -15.22
CA TYR A 111 20.49 -6.04 -13.86
C TYR A 111 20.88 -7.52 -13.89
N THR A 112 21.85 -7.90 -13.07
CA THR A 112 22.22 -9.30 -12.84
C THR A 112 21.26 -9.96 -11.84
N GLU A 113 21.27 -11.30 -11.72
CA GLU A 113 20.55 -12.01 -10.64
C GLU A 113 20.96 -11.48 -9.26
N ARG A 114 22.25 -11.14 -9.09
CA ARG A 114 22.79 -10.57 -7.86
C ARG A 114 22.20 -9.21 -7.54
N ASP A 115 22.16 -8.30 -8.52
CA ASP A 115 21.58 -6.97 -8.33
C ASP A 115 20.09 -7.07 -7.97
N ALA A 116 19.33 -7.88 -8.72
CA ALA A 116 17.90 -8.08 -8.51
C ALA A 116 17.63 -8.63 -7.10
N CYS A 117 18.38 -9.63 -6.65
CA CYS A 117 18.25 -10.18 -5.30
C CYS A 117 18.62 -9.16 -4.22
N LEU A 118 19.68 -8.37 -4.43
CA LEU A 118 20.13 -7.35 -3.48
C LEU A 118 19.06 -6.28 -3.26
N TYR A 119 18.52 -5.71 -4.34
CA TYR A 119 17.46 -4.69 -4.24
C TYR A 119 16.17 -5.27 -3.67
N SER A 120 15.76 -6.46 -4.11
CA SER A 120 14.54 -7.11 -3.60
C SER A 120 14.65 -7.59 -2.15
N SER A 121 15.86 -7.71 -1.59
CA SER A 121 16.05 -8.04 -0.17
C SER A 121 15.50 -6.97 0.77
N ILE A 122 15.34 -5.72 0.31
CA ILE A 122 14.74 -4.62 1.10
C ILE A 122 13.23 -4.81 1.33
N TRP A 123 12.60 -5.65 0.51
CA TRP A 123 11.25 -6.12 0.74
C TRP A 123 11.25 -7.49 1.41
N LEU A 124 12.00 -8.43 0.84
CA LEU A 124 11.99 -9.84 1.24
C LEU A 124 12.56 -10.07 2.63
N LEU A 125 13.59 -9.34 3.07
CA LEU A 125 14.26 -9.52 4.36
C LEU A 125 14.01 -8.34 5.32
N ASN A 126 12.88 -7.65 5.12
CA ASN A 126 12.53 -6.50 5.93
C ASN A 126 11.61 -6.92 7.08
N PRO A 127 12.06 -6.78 8.34
CA PRO A 127 11.29 -7.23 9.49
C PRO A 127 9.96 -6.49 9.66
N MET A 128 9.85 -5.24 9.17
CA MET A 128 8.58 -4.51 9.20
C MET A 128 7.56 -5.13 8.24
N VAL A 129 7.99 -5.54 7.05
CA VAL A 129 7.12 -6.21 6.06
C VAL A 129 6.68 -7.57 6.61
N ALA A 130 7.64 -8.36 7.10
CA ALA A 130 7.37 -9.67 7.68
C ALA A 130 6.45 -9.57 8.91
N ALA A 131 6.67 -8.59 9.80
CA ALA A 131 5.78 -8.37 10.94
C ALA A 131 4.37 -8.00 10.48
N ILE A 132 4.20 -7.04 9.57
CA ILE A 132 2.86 -6.57 9.18
C ILE A 132 2.02 -7.68 8.52
N SER A 133 2.60 -8.51 7.64
CA SER A 133 1.85 -9.61 7.00
C SER A 133 1.51 -10.72 8.00
N THR A 134 2.45 -11.10 8.86
CA THR A 134 2.24 -12.16 9.88
C THR A 134 1.33 -11.73 11.03
N ARG A 135 1.21 -10.42 11.30
CA ARG A 135 0.17 -9.86 12.17
C ARG A 135 -1.23 -10.00 11.59
N GLY A 136 -1.36 -10.24 10.28
CA GLY A 136 -2.63 -10.47 9.59
C GLY A 136 -3.10 -9.32 8.71
N SER A 137 -2.19 -8.50 8.19
CA SER A 137 -2.53 -7.43 7.26
C SER A 137 -2.45 -7.89 5.79
N SER A 138 -3.44 -7.48 4.97
CA SER A 138 -3.51 -7.85 3.55
C SER A 138 -2.60 -7.04 2.62
N GLU A 139 -1.83 -6.08 3.12
CA GLU A 139 -1.04 -5.17 2.28
C GLU A 139 0.01 -5.90 1.44
N GLY A 140 0.58 -7.00 1.94
CA GLY A 140 1.50 -7.86 1.18
C GLY A 140 0.85 -8.53 -0.04
N LEU A 141 -0.40 -8.98 0.11
CA LEU A 141 -1.18 -9.56 -0.99
C LEU A 141 -1.49 -8.50 -2.05
N LEU A 142 -1.90 -7.30 -1.63
CA LEU A 142 -2.09 -6.18 -2.56
C LEU A 142 -0.78 -5.79 -3.26
N GLY A 143 0.33 -5.78 -2.53
CA GLY A 143 1.66 -5.56 -3.10
C GLY A 143 2.03 -6.58 -4.18
N ALA A 144 1.68 -7.85 -3.99
CA ALA A 144 1.87 -8.89 -5.01
C ALA A 144 1.06 -8.61 -6.28
N ILE A 145 -0.21 -8.18 -6.14
CA ILE A 145 -1.06 -7.80 -7.27
C ILE A 145 -0.46 -6.60 -8.02
N VAL A 146 -0.01 -5.56 -7.30
CA VAL A 146 0.66 -4.38 -7.89
C VAL A 146 1.96 -4.75 -8.60
N MET A 147 2.78 -5.65 -8.01
CA MET A 147 4.00 -6.12 -8.65
C MET A 147 3.73 -6.98 -9.90
N MET A 148 2.65 -7.76 -9.91
CA MET A 148 2.23 -8.52 -11.08
C MET A 148 1.77 -7.58 -12.20
N PHE A 149 0.96 -6.57 -11.86
CA PHE A 149 0.55 -5.50 -12.76
C PHE A 149 1.76 -4.83 -13.44
N LEU A 150 2.77 -4.46 -12.64
CA LEU A 150 4.02 -3.86 -13.09
C LEU A 150 4.88 -4.78 -13.95
N TRP A 151 5.04 -6.04 -13.54
CA TRP A 151 5.80 -7.02 -14.30
C TRP A 151 5.16 -7.30 -15.67
N LEU A 152 3.84 -7.38 -15.75
CA LEU A 152 3.11 -7.52 -17.01
C LEU A 152 3.23 -6.27 -17.89
N ALA A 153 3.20 -5.07 -17.30
CA ALA A 153 3.40 -3.81 -18.03
C ALA A 153 4.80 -3.75 -18.66
N THR A 154 5.85 -4.04 -17.87
CA THR A 154 7.24 -4.02 -18.34
C THR A 154 7.56 -5.10 -19.37
N THR A 155 6.88 -6.25 -19.31
CA THR A 155 6.96 -7.31 -20.33
C THR A 155 6.01 -7.07 -21.52
N LYS A 156 5.38 -5.89 -21.61
CA LYS A 156 4.50 -5.45 -22.70
C LYS A 156 3.23 -6.30 -22.90
N ARG A 157 2.79 -7.01 -21.86
CA ARG A 157 1.55 -7.79 -21.85
C ARG A 157 0.38 -6.92 -21.37
N PHE A 158 0.06 -5.91 -22.19
CA PHE A 158 -0.80 -4.79 -21.76
C PHE A 158 -2.22 -5.17 -21.37
N PHE A 159 -2.89 -6.08 -22.09
CA PHE A 159 -4.22 -6.57 -21.70
C PHE A 159 -4.21 -7.15 -20.27
N TRP A 160 -3.30 -8.10 -20.02
CA TRP A 160 -3.17 -8.78 -18.73
C TRP A 160 -2.70 -7.84 -17.62
N SER A 161 -1.81 -6.90 -17.92
CA SER A 161 -1.47 -5.82 -17.00
C SER A 161 -2.72 -5.03 -16.62
N GLY A 162 -3.56 -4.68 -17.60
CA GLY A 162 -4.85 -4.03 -17.36
C GLY A 162 -5.79 -4.84 -16.48
N VAL A 163 -5.95 -6.14 -16.76
CA VAL A 163 -6.76 -7.06 -15.93
C VAL A 163 -6.29 -7.05 -14.48
N VAL A 164 -5.00 -7.26 -14.23
CA VAL A 164 -4.44 -7.24 -12.88
C VAL A 164 -4.54 -5.86 -12.23
N GLY A 165 -4.41 -4.78 -13.01
CA GLY A 165 -4.62 -3.41 -12.55
C GLY A 165 -6.07 -3.14 -12.11
N GLY A 166 -7.05 -3.61 -12.89
CA GLY A 166 -8.46 -3.53 -12.52
C GLY A 166 -8.79 -4.33 -11.26
N LEU A 167 -8.21 -5.52 -11.11
CA LEU A 167 -8.27 -6.31 -9.88
C LEU A 167 -7.64 -5.56 -8.69
N ALA A 168 -6.48 -4.93 -8.87
CA ALA A 168 -5.83 -4.16 -7.81
C ALA A 168 -6.71 -3.00 -7.32
N ILE A 169 -7.30 -2.25 -8.25
CA ILE A 169 -8.21 -1.13 -7.95
C ILE A 169 -9.47 -1.63 -7.23
N HIS A 170 -10.04 -2.75 -7.68
CA HIS A 170 -11.17 -3.36 -6.99
C HIS A 170 -10.78 -3.81 -5.58
N PHE A 171 -9.61 -4.43 -5.42
CA PHE A 171 -9.16 -4.91 -4.11
C PHE A 171 -8.95 -3.77 -3.10
N LYS A 172 -8.38 -2.65 -3.56
CA LYS A 172 -8.24 -1.39 -2.79
C LYS A 172 -8.19 -0.23 -3.77
N ILE A 173 -8.80 0.91 -3.46
CA ILE A 173 -8.97 1.99 -4.45
C ILE A 173 -7.66 2.60 -4.95
N TYR A 174 -6.65 2.81 -4.08
CA TYR A 174 -5.47 3.65 -4.36
C TYR A 174 -4.63 3.30 -5.61
N PRO A 175 -4.47 2.02 -6.05
CA PRO A 175 -3.71 1.69 -7.25
C PRO A 175 -4.26 2.35 -8.53
N PHE A 176 -5.45 2.97 -8.49
CA PHE A 176 -6.00 3.74 -9.60
C PHE A 176 -5.06 4.86 -10.07
N ILE A 177 -4.23 5.40 -9.16
CA ILE A 177 -3.25 6.43 -9.51
C ILE A 177 -2.23 5.91 -10.53
N TYR A 178 -1.96 4.60 -10.59
CA TYR A 178 -1.00 4.03 -11.53
C TYR A 178 -1.50 3.96 -12.98
N VAL A 179 -2.81 4.04 -13.20
CA VAL A 179 -3.42 3.98 -14.55
C VAL A 179 -2.88 5.08 -15.46
N PRO A 180 -2.98 6.39 -15.11
CA PRO A 180 -2.41 7.46 -15.95
C PRO A 180 -0.90 7.31 -16.13
N THR A 181 -0.17 6.85 -15.11
CA THR A 181 1.28 6.64 -15.18
C THR A 181 1.66 5.65 -16.27
N VAL A 182 1.00 4.49 -16.32
CA VAL A 182 1.25 3.47 -17.35
C VAL A 182 0.80 3.96 -18.73
N LEU A 183 -0.34 4.64 -18.83
CA LEU A 183 -0.81 5.21 -20.10
C LEU A 183 0.16 6.24 -20.70
N TRP A 184 0.73 7.11 -19.85
CA TRP A 184 1.73 8.12 -20.25
C TRP A 184 3.08 7.50 -20.57
N TRP A 185 3.48 6.47 -19.84
CA TRP A 185 4.71 5.74 -20.13
C TRP A 185 4.68 5.08 -21.52
N MET A 186 3.53 4.58 -21.97
CA MET A 186 3.39 3.99 -23.31
C MET A 186 3.57 4.98 -24.47
N GLY A 187 3.51 6.30 -24.23
CA GLY A 187 3.72 7.34 -25.25
C GLY A 187 3.02 8.67 -24.92
N PRO A 188 3.14 9.71 -25.78
CA PRO A 188 2.40 10.97 -25.61
C PRO A 188 0.89 10.78 -25.86
N LEU A 189 0.03 11.44 -25.08
CA LEU A 189 -1.44 11.39 -25.25
C LEU A 189 -1.99 12.43 -26.23
N PHE A 190 -1.30 13.56 -26.37
CA PHE A 190 -1.71 14.66 -27.27
C PHE A 190 -1.47 14.39 -28.76
N ASN A 191 -0.78 13.29 -29.10
CA ASN A 191 -0.92 12.70 -30.42
C ASN A 191 -2.18 11.84 -30.39
N TRP A 192 -3.24 12.27 -31.07
CA TRP A 192 -4.57 11.65 -31.20
C TRP A 192 -4.58 10.16 -31.63
N ASN A 193 -3.42 9.56 -31.85
CA ASN A 193 -3.28 8.14 -32.13
C ASN A 193 -3.44 7.32 -30.84
N VAL A 194 -4.70 7.05 -30.49
CA VAL A 194 -5.07 6.01 -29.53
C VAL A 194 -4.50 4.68 -30.04
N THR A 195 -3.45 4.18 -29.39
CA THR A 195 -2.81 2.93 -29.82
C THR A 195 -3.58 1.71 -29.33
N ILE A 196 -3.56 0.62 -30.10
CA ILE A 196 -4.14 -0.68 -29.72
C ILE A 196 -3.65 -1.13 -28.33
N LYS A 197 -2.40 -0.81 -27.98
CA LYS A 197 -1.80 -1.14 -26.67
C LYS A 197 -2.53 -0.43 -25.52
N ARG A 198 -2.89 0.84 -25.68
CA ARG A 198 -3.66 1.60 -24.67
C ARG A 198 -5.09 1.10 -24.57
N ILE A 199 -5.74 0.83 -25.71
CA ILE A 199 -7.10 0.27 -25.73
C ILE A 199 -7.11 -1.08 -25.02
N SER A 200 -6.15 -1.95 -25.35
CA SER A 200 -5.99 -3.28 -24.75
C SER A 200 -5.79 -3.20 -23.23
N PHE A 201 -4.94 -2.28 -22.76
CA PHE A 201 -4.74 -2.05 -21.33
C PHE A 201 -6.02 -1.55 -20.63
N MET A 202 -6.66 -0.51 -21.18
CA MET A 202 -7.88 0.04 -20.60
C MET A 202 -9.04 -0.95 -20.61
N LEU A 203 -9.18 -1.73 -21.68
CA LEU A 203 -10.17 -2.79 -21.79
C LEU A 203 -9.94 -3.84 -20.70
N GLY A 204 -8.70 -4.25 -20.44
CA GLY A 204 -8.36 -5.15 -19.35
C GLY A 204 -8.79 -4.61 -17.98
N ILE A 205 -8.51 -3.33 -17.70
CA ILE A 205 -8.91 -2.66 -16.45
C ILE A 205 -10.43 -2.69 -16.30
N VAL A 206 -11.14 -2.18 -17.32
CA VAL A 206 -12.60 -2.06 -17.30
C VAL A 206 -13.23 -3.44 -17.10
N LEU A 207 -12.85 -4.43 -17.90
CA LEU A 207 -13.39 -5.79 -17.78
C LEU A 207 -13.18 -6.34 -16.38
N SER A 208 -11.94 -6.32 -15.86
CA SER A 208 -11.68 -6.89 -14.54
C SER A 208 -12.40 -6.13 -13.43
N PHE A 209 -12.28 -4.81 -13.39
CA PHE A 209 -12.86 -3.98 -12.32
C PHE A 209 -14.38 -4.12 -12.27
N PHE A 210 -15.06 -3.99 -13.43
CA PHE A 210 -16.51 -4.09 -13.48
C PHE A 210 -17.00 -5.52 -13.30
N SER A 211 -16.31 -6.55 -13.81
CA SER A 211 -16.72 -7.94 -13.55
C SER A 211 -16.74 -8.27 -12.07
N PHE A 212 -15.69 -7.91 -11.32
CA PHE A 212 -15.70 -8.10 -9.86
C PHE A 212 -16.74 -7.21 -9.18
N SER A 213 -16.83 -5.93 -9.55
CA SER A 213 -17.80 -5.02 -8.92
C SER A 213 -19.25 -5.44 -9.15
N ILE A 214 -19.59 -5.88 -10.37
CA ILE A 214 -20.92 -6.39 -10.71
C ILE A 214 -21.20 -7.67 -9.94
N LEU A 215 -20.23 -8.58 -9.84
CA LEU A 215 -20.37 -9.79 -9.04
C LEU A 215 -20.63 -9.48 -7.57
N MET A 216 -19.83 -8.59 -6.97
CA MET A 216 -19.99 -8.21 -5.55
C MET A 216 -21.32 -7.49 -5.32
N PHE A 217 -21.73 -6.60 -6.23
CA PHE A 217 -23.03 -5.93 -6.15
C PHE A 217 -24.21 -6.90 -6.33
N TYR A 218 -24.08 -7.87 -7.24
CA TYR A 218 -25.11 -8.89 -7.42
C TYR A 218 -25.33 -9.73 -6.16
N VAL A 219 -24.26 -10.02 -5.41
CA VAL A 219 -24.35 -10.82 -4.18
C VAL A 219 -24.77 -9.99 -2.95
N TYR A 220 -24.25 -8.75 -2.80
CA TYR A 220 -24.39 -7.96 -1.56
C TYR A 220 -25.19 -6.66 -1.72
N GLY A 221 -25.66 -6.33 -2.92
CA GLY A 221 -26.49 -5.16 -3.18
C GLY A 221 -25.82 -3.83 -2.84
N ALA A 222 -26.64 -2.86 -2.38
CA ALA A 222 -26.22 -1.50 -2.07
C ALA A 222 -25.18 -1.42 -0.95
N GLU A 223 -25.22 -2.35 0.01
CA GLU A 223 -24.29 -2.39 1.14
C GLU A 223 -22.82 -2.49 0.67
N TYR A 224 -22.56 -3.21 -0.43
CA TYR A 224 -21.24 -3.23 -1.06
C TYR A 224 -20.77 -1.84 -1.48
N LEU A 225 -21.63 -1.05 -2.12
CA LEU A 225 -21.26 0.29 -2.59
C LEU A 225 -21.00 1.23 -1.43
N ASP A 226 -21.86 1.19 -0.41
CA ASP A 226 -21.75 2.04 0.77
C ASP A 226 -20.46 1.77 1.54
N GLN A 227 -20.17 0.50 1.81
CA GLN A 227 -19.07 0.10 2.69
C GLN A 227 -17.71 0.03 1.98
N SER A 228 -17.66 -0.42 0.71
CA SER A 228 -16.39 -0.56 -0.03
C SER A 228 -15.95 0.69 -0.76
N TRP A 229 -16.87 1.59 -1.14
CA TRP A 229 -16.56 2.73 -2.01
C TRP A 229 -16.92 4.07 -1.38
N ILE A 230 -18.19 4.28 -1.05
CA ILE A 230 -18.69 5.60 -0.60
C ILE A 230 -18.05 5.97 0.74
N TYR A 231 -17.90 5.02 1.65
CA TYR A 231 -17.25 5.23 2.94
C TYR A 231 -15.88 5.90 2.82
N HIS A 232 -15.06 5.56 1.82
CA HIS A 232 -13.71 6.12 1.68
C HIS A 232 -13.68 7.58 1.25
N LEU A 233 -14.77 8.09 0.66
CA LEU A 233 -14.90 9.51 0.32
C LEU A 233 -15.17 10.35 1.58
N ILE A 234 -16.02 9.82 2.46
CA ILE A 234 -16.46 10.50 3.68
C ILE A 234 -15.62 10.16 4.92
N ARG A 235 -14.72 9.16 4.83
CA ARG A 235 -13.91 8.69 5.97
C ARG A 235 -13.13 9.86 6.60
N LEU A 236 -13.33 10.04 7.90
CA LEU A 236 -12.57 10.91 8.78
C LEU A 236 -12.01 10.03 9.89
N ASP A 237 -10.71 9.79 9.85
CA ASP A 237 -10.02 9.01 10.89
C ASP A 237 -9.10 9.96 11.66
N HIS A 238 -9.45 10.23 12.90
CA HIS A 238 -8.70 11.16 13.76
C HIS A 238 -7.64 10.41 14.58
N ARG A 239 -7.92 9.16 14.96
CA ARG A 239 -7.01 8.36 15.79
C ARG A 239 -5.90 7.75 14.95
N HIS A 240 -4.78 7.50 15.61
CA HIS A 240 -3.63 6.82 15.00
C HIS A 240 -3.22 7.37 13.61
N ASN A 241 -3.36 8.68 13.38
CA ASN A 241 -3.25 9.31 12.07
C ASN A 241 -2.04 10.26 11.96
N PHE A 242 -1.05 9.88 11.13
CA PHE A 242 0.18 10.63 10.85
C PHE A 242 -0.02 11.83 9.90
N SER A 243 -1.23 11.99 9.37
CA SER A 243 -1.57 13.05 8.41
C SER A 243 -1.42 14.43 9.00
N ALA A 244 -0.90 15.40 8.23
CA ALA A 244 -0.87 16.82 8.60
C ALA A 244 -2.24 17.40 8.97
N TYR A 245 -3.33 16.72 8.60
CA TYR A 245 -4.71 17.08 8.92
C TYR A 245 -5.21 16.50 10.25
N SER A 246 -4.44 15.65 10.94
CA SER A 246 -4.86 14.89 12.13
C SER A 246 -5.45 15.79 13.23
N THR A 247 -4.81 16.92 13.53
CA THR A 247 -5.27 17.86 14.58
C THR A 247 -6.62 18.49 14.23
N ILE A 248 -6.84 18.84 12.96
CA ILE A 248 -8.11 19.37 12.48
C ILE A 248 -9.19 18.29 12.60
N LEU A 249 -8.87 17.05 12.21
CA LEU A 249 -9.81 15.91 12.33
C LEU A 249 -10.18 15.60 13.78
N TYR A 250 -9.24 15.70 14.72
CA TYR A 250 -9.53 15.60 16.15
C TYR A 250 -10.48 16.72 16.61
N TYR A 251 -10.22 17.95 16.19
CA TYR A 251 -11.07 19.09 16.53
C TYR A 251 -12.49 18.93 15.99
N THR A 252 -12.63 18.51 14.73
CA THR A 252 -13.92 18.22 14.08
C THR A 252 -14.63 17.09 14.81
N SER A 253 -13.93 16.02 15.19
CA SER A 253 -14.52 14.91 15.97
C SER A 253 -14.96 15.33 17.37
N ALA A 254 -14.28 16.29 18.01
CA ALA A 254 -14.60 16.74 19.36
C ALA A 254 -15.75 17.76 19.39
N THR A 255 -15.85 18.62 18.37
CA THR A 255 -16.79 19.76 18.35
C THR A 255 -17.98 19.55 17.43
N GLY A 256 -17.90 18.62 16.46
CA GLY A 256 -18.88 18.45 15.39
C GLY A 256 -18.84 19.54 14.31
N ILE A 257 -17.95 20.53 14.42
CA ILE A 257 -17.82 21.62 13.44
C ILE A 257 -16.98 21.12 12.27
N THR A 258 -17.64 20.81 11.15
CA THR A 258 -16.95 20.36 9.92
C THR A 258 -16.29 21.53 9.20
N MET A 259 -15.01 21.38 8.86
CA MET A 259 -14.30 22.34 8.02
C MET A 259 -14.35 21.88 6.54
N PRO A 260 -14.63 22.79 5.58
CA PRO A 260 -14.66 22.44 4.16
C PRO A 260 -13.36 21.81 3.66
N ILE A 261 -12.22 22.20 4.23
CA ILE A 261 -10.89 21.76 3.79
C ILE A 261 -10.74 20.24 3.76
N GLU A 262 -11.32 19.51 4.73
CA GLU A 262 -11.24 18.06 4.86
C GLU A 262 -11.85 17.31 3.66
N HIS A 263 -12.82 17.94 2.99
CA HIS A 263 -13.49 17.41 1.82
C HIS A 263 -12.70 17.69 0.55
N TYR A 264 -11.89 18.75 0.50
CA TYR A 264 -11.18 19.15 -0.72
C TYR A 264 -9.70 18.76 -0.74
N VAL A 265 -9.12 18.26 0.37
CA VAL A 265 -7.71 17.81 0.43
C VAL A 265 -7.35 16.82 -0.69
N PHE A 266 -8.30 15.97 -1.09
CA PHE A 266 -8.05 14.98 -2.14
C PHE A 266 -7.79 15.64 -3.51
N VAL A 267 -8.28 16.86 -3.77
CA VAL A 267 -8.14 17.52 -5.07
C VAL A 267 -6.68 17.84 -5.40
N PRO A 268 -5.92 18.62 -4.59
CA PRO A 268 -4.51 18.84 -4.84
C PRO A 268 -3.69 17.55 -4.76
N GLN A 269 -4.05 16.62 -3.86
CA GLN A 269 -3.43 15.30 -3.78
C GLN A 269 -3.53 14.55 -5.11
N LEU A 270 -4.75 14.39 -5.66
CA LEU A 270 -4.98 13.69 -6.92
C LEU A 270 -4.42 14.43 -8.13
N LEU A 271 -4.46 15.75 -8.14
CA LEU A 271 -3.84 16.55 -9.19
C LEU A 271 -2.33 16.25 -9.25
N ILE A 272 -1.64 16.28 -8.11
CA ILE A 272 -0.20 16.01 -8.07
C ILE A 272 0.07 14.55 -8.43
N THR A 273 -0.62 13.60 -7.79
CA THR A 273 -0.32 12.18 -7.94
C THR A 273 -0.78 11.62 -9.28
N ALA A 274 -2.01 11.87 -9.72
CA ALA A 274 -2.59 11.25 -10.91
C ALA A 274 -2.34 12.04 -12.21
N VAL A 275 -1.91 13.30 -12.13
CA VAL A 275 -1.68 14.15 -13.31
C VAL A 275 -0.25 14.66 -13.39
N ILE A 276 0.20 15.49 -12.44
CA ILE A 276 1.49 16.20 -12.55
C ILE A 276 2.67 15.23 -12.59
N LEU A 277 2.78 14.30 -11.64
CA LEU A 277 3.88 13.35 -11.58
C LEU A 277 3.93 12.40 -12.81
N PRO A 278 2.80 11.81 -13.25
CA PRO A 278 2.76 11.04 -14.50
C PRO A 278 3.23 11.83 -15.72
N LEU A 279 2.76 13.06 -15.89
CA LEU A 279 3.14 13.94 -16.99
C LEU A 279 4.65 14.22 -17.01
N ALA A 280 5.22 14.51 -15.84
CA ALA A 280 6.60 14.92 -15.70
C ALA A 280 7.59 13.76 -15.86
N PHE A 281 7.30 12.59 -15.27
CA PHE A 281 8.31 11.56 -15.05
C PHE A 281 8.02 10.20 -15.69
N ALA A 282 6.75 9.86 -15.99
CA ALA A 282 6.39 8.49 -16.37
C ALA A 282 7.14 7.99 -17.60
N ARG A 283 7.39 8.88 -18.58
CA ARG A 283 8.15 8.55 -19.80
C ARG A 283 9.63 8.30 -19.58
N ARG A 284 10.22 8.89 -18.55
CA ARG A 284 11.65 8.72 -18.20
C ARG A 284 11.83 7.47 -17.36
N ASN A 285 11.01 7.31 -16.33
CA ASN A 285 11.13 6.23 -15.38
C ASN A 285 9.76 5.83 -14.81
N LEU A 286 9.17 4.75 -15.35
CA LEU A 286 7.88 4.24 -14.90
C LEU A 286 7.88 3.90 -13.40
N MET A 287 8.86 3.11 -12.96
CA MET A 287 8.91 2.60 -11.59
C MET A 287 9.19 3.72 -10.59
N GLY A 288 10.13 4.60 -10.92
CA GLY A 288 10.42 5.78 -10.11
C GLY A 288 9.21 6.70 -9.98
N THR A 289 8.49 6.91 -11.07
CA THR A 289 7.24 7.70 -11.04
C THR A 289 6.21 7.07 -10.13
N MET A 290 5.95 5.76 -10.24
CA MET A 290 4.98 5.08 -9.36
C MET A 290 5.40 5.11 -7.89
N ALA A 291 6.69 4.99 -7.59
CA ALA A 291 7.21 5.07 -6.23
C ALA A 291 6.96 6.46 -5.63
N ILE A 292 7.39 7.53 -6.31
CA ILE A 292 7.17 8.91 -5.83
C ILE A 292 5.68 9.24 -5.77
N GLN A 293 4.90 8.79 -6.75
CA GLN A 293 3.45 8.93 -6.76
C GLN A 293 2.81 8.31 -5.52
N THR A 294 3.30 7.16 -5.05
CA THR A 294 2.76 6.48 -3.87
C THR A 294 3.18 7.17 -2.58
N VAL A 295 4.45 7.57 -2.45
CA VAL A 295 4.92 8.37 -1.30
C VAL A 295 4.13 9.67 -1.20
N THR A 296 3.92 10.35 -2.33
CA THR A 296 3.17 11.61 -2.41
C THR A 296 1.69 11.38 -2.08
N PHE A 297 1.09 10.31 -2.59
CA PHE A 297 -0.29 9.96 -2.27
C PHE A 297 -0.47 9.73 -0.77
N VAL A 298 0.42 8.98 -0.11
CA VAL A 298 0.33 8.75 1.33
C VAL A 298 0.58 10.03 2.14
N THR A 299 1.61 10.81 1.75
CA THR A 299 2.02 12.04 2.46
C THR A 299 0.92 13.11 2.47
N PHE A 300 0.21 13.28 1.36
CA PHE A 300 -0.85 14.28 1.22
C PHE A 300 -2.25 13.72 1.53
N ASN A 301 -2.36 12.49 2.03
CA ASN A 301 -3.65 11.91 2.39
C ASN A 301 -4.17 12.50 3.71
N LYS A 302 -5.48 12.75 3.79
CA LYS A 302 -6.14 13.17 5.04
C LYS A 302 -6.07 12.09 6.13
N VAL A 303 -6.04 10.82 5.76
CA VAL A 303 -5.81 9.68 6.67
C VAL A 303 -4.52 8.99 6.28
N CYS A 304 -3.59 8.86 7.22
CA CYS A 304 -2.28 8.25 7.03
C CYS A 304 -1.98 7.32 8.21
N THR A 305 -2.03 6.01 7.97
CA THR A 305 -1.69 4.99 8.98
C THR A 305 -0.38 4.31 8.61
N SER A 306 0.27 3.64 9.57
CA SER A 306 1.55 2.96 9.35
C SER A 306 1.48 1.85 8.30
N GLN A 307 0.32 1.22 8.12
CA GLN A 307 0.09 0.21 7.07
C GLN A 307 0.33 0.77 5.66
N TYR A 308 0.06 2.06 5.43
CA TYR A 308 0.23 2.69 4.13
C TYR A 308 1.70 2.78 3.73
N PHE A 309 2.61 2.67 4.70
CA PHE A 309 4.05 2.73 4.43
C PHE A 309 4.52 1.51 3.64
N ILE A 310 3.83 0.38 3.77
CA ILE A 310 4.07 -0.82 2.96
C ILE A 310 3.93 -0.54 1.46
N TRP A 311 3.01 0.36 1.06
CA TRP A 311 2.75 0.65 -0.36
C TRP A 311 3.96 1.24 -1.06
N TYR A 312 4.65 2.19 -0.41
CA TYR A 312 5.85 2.77 -0.99
C TYR A 312 7.12 1.98 -0.67
N ILE A 313 7.22 1.29 0.49
CA ILE A 313 8.34 0.37 0.77
C ILE A 313 8.46 -0.70 -0.31
N LEU A 314 7.34 -1.19 -0.85
CA LEU A 314 7.31 -2.09 -2.00
C LEU A 314 8.06 -1.54 -3.23
N LEU A 315 7.97 -0.23 -3.46
CA LEU A 315 8.51 0.43 -4.65
C LEU A 315 9.89 1.09 -4.42
N VAL A 316 10.30 1.29 -3.17
CA VAL A 316 11.63 1.83 -2.79
C VAL A 316 12.80 1.10 -3.48
N PRO A 317 12.81 -0.25 -3.61
CA PRO A 317 13.89 -0.95 -4.31
C PRO A 317 14.18 -0.41 -5.71
N PHE A 318 13.16 0.05 -6.44
CA PHE A 318 13.32 0.60 -7.79
C PHE A 318 13.87 2.02 -7.82
N LEU A 319 13.88 2.74 -6.70
CA LEU A 319 14.48 4.07 -6.58
C LEU A 319 15.99 3.99 -6.30
N LEU A 320 16.45 2.94 -5.63
CA LEU A 320 17.83 2.83 -5.18
C LEU A 320 18.92 2.95 -6.25
N PRO A 321 18.74 2.41 -7.47
CA PRO A 321 19.73 2.58 -8.54
C PRO A 321 20.03 4.05 -8.86
N ASN A 322 19.04 4.93 -8.67
CA ASN A 322 19.15 6.37 -8.91
C ASN A 322 19.68 7.14 -7.69
N LEU A 323 19.55 6.58 -6.48
CA LEU A 323 19.99 7.18 -5.22
C LEU A 323 21.48 6.96 -4.92
N THR A 324 22.26 6.45 -5.87
CA THR A 324 23.73 6.40 -5.74
C THR A 324 24.31 7.82 -5.70
N GLN A 325 23.74 8.74 -6.48
CA GLN A 325 24.10 10.16 -6.49
C GLN A 325 23.75 10.87 -5.17
N ALA A 326 22.96 10.22 -4.30
CA ALA A 326 22.46 10.85 -3.10
C ALA A 326 23.46 10.99 -1.94
N GLY A 327 24.64 10.38 -2.08
CA GLY A 327 25.68 10.41 -1.05
C GLY A 327 25.14 10.03 0.34
N HIS A 328 25.43 10.86 1.35
CA HIS A 328 25.00 10.65 2.73
C HIS A 328 23.58 11.14 3.03
N ILE A 329 22.98 11.97 2.15
CA ILE A 329 21.65 12.58 2.37
C ILE A 329 20.57 11.51 2.50
N LYS A 330 20.66 10.40 1.74
CA LYS A 330 19.72 9.28 1.85
C LYS A 330 19.68 8.65 3.25
N TRP A 331 20.81 8.63 3.95
CA TRP A 331 20.89 8.08 5.31
C TRP A 331 20.32 9.07 6.33
N LEU A 332 20.57 10.36 6.14
CA LEU A 332 19.95 11.41 6.94
C LEU A 332 18.42 11.37 6.79
N PHE A 333 17.92 11.22 5.56
CA PHE A 333 16.49 11.08 5.30
C PHE A 333 15.90 9.83 5.96
N LEU A 334 16.55 8.67 5.82
CA LEU A 334 16.10 7.44 6.47
C LEU A 334 16.06 7.61 8.00
N ALA A 335 17.10 8.21 8.58
CA ALA A 335 17.17 8.48 10.02
C ALA A 335 16.06 9.44 10.46
N ALA A 336 15.81 10.51 9.71
CA ALA A 336 14.73 11.46 10.00
C ALA A 336 13.34 10.80 9.89
N TRP A 337 13.12 10.00 8.84
CA TRP A 337 11.86 9.28 8.63
C TRP A 337 11.57 8.30 9.77
N VAL A 338 12.57 7.57 10.26
CA VAL A 338 12.44 6.68 11.43
C VAL A 338 12.26 7.47 12.73
N ALA A 339 13.06 8.52 12.95
CA ALA A 339 13.01 9.30 14.17
C ALA A 339 11.65 9.99 14.39
N PHE A 340 11.10 10.63 13.34
CA PHE A 340 9.81 11.31 13.45
C PHE A 340 8.64 10.34 13.61
N GLN A 341 8.72 9.12 13.07
CA GLN A 341 7.77 8.07 13.44
C GLN A 341 7.89 7.70 14.92
N GLY A 342 9.12 7.57 15.44
CA GLY A 342 9.36 7.26 16.85
C GLY A 342 8.79 8.32 17.79
N PHE A 343 8.98 9.60 17.48
CA PHE A 343 8.41 10.71 18.26
C PHE A 343 6.88 10.66 18.25
N TRP A 344 6.30 10.58 17.05
CA TRP A 344 4.85 10.51 16.90
C TRP A 344 4.26 9.28 17.61
N LEU A 345 4.90 8.11 17.51
CA LEU A 345 4.44 6.88 18.17
C LEU A 345 4.51 6.98 19.70
N SER A 346 5.54 7.64 20.24
CA SER A 346 5.64 7.91 21.67
C SER A 346 4.46 8.76 22.15
N ASP A 347 4.12 9.83 21.43
CA ASP A 347 3.05 10.73 21.84
C ASP A 347 1.66 10.14 21.56
N ALA A 348 1.48 9.39 20.47
CA ALA A 348 0.28 8.59 20.23
C ALA A 348 0.06 7.56 21.35
N TYR A 349 1.12 6.88 21.82
CA TYR A 349 1.01 5.96 22.95
C TYR A 349 0.53 6.65 24.23
N LYS A 350 1.11 7.81 24.57
CA LYS A 350 0.68 8.61 25.74
C LYS A 350 -0.79 9.03 25.60
N LEU A 351 -1.21 9.45 24.41
CA LEU A 351 -2.58 9.87 24.17
C LEU A 351 -3.57 8.72 24.28
N GLU A 352 -3.33 7.63 23.55
CA GLU A 352 -4.34 6.62 23.27
C GLU A 352 -4.33 5.48 24.30
N PHE A 353 -3.18 5.20 24.92
CA PHE A 353 -3.05 4.16 25.93
C PHE A 353 -2.94 4.71 27.35
N LEU A 354 -2.27 5.84 27.55
CA LEU A 354 -2.12 6.45 28.89
C LEU A 354 -3.16 7.54 29.18
N GLY A 355 -3.97 7.94 28.19
CA GLY A 355 -5.00 8.98 28.36
C GLY A 355 -4.45 10.38 28.62
N GLN A 356 -3.18 10.64 28.27
CA GLN A 356 -2.54 11.94 28.50
C GLN A 356 -2.85 12.89 27.33
N SER A 357 -3.32 14.10 27.65
CA SER A 357 -3.60 15.11 26.64
C SER A 357 -2.30 15.69 26.06
N VAL A 358 -1.86 15.16 24.92
CA VAL A 358 -0.65 15.59 24.19
C VAL A 358 -0.96 16.14 22.79
N PHE A 359 -2.19 16.64 22.57
CA PHE A 359 -2.64 17.15 21.26
C PHE A 359 -1.77 18.31 20.74
N TYR A 360 -1.52 19.30 21.59
CA TYR A 360 -0.72 20.49 21.27
C TYR A 360 0.17 20.84 22.48
N PRO A 361 1.46 21.16 22.28
CA PRO A 361 2.17 21.29 21.00
C PRO A 361 2.67 19.96 20.40
N ASN A 362 2.75 18.91 21.21
CA ASN A 362 3.36 17.61 20.94
C ASN A 362 2.93 16.94 19.63
N LEU A 363 1.77 16.28 19.61
CA LEU A 363 1.30 15.49 18.47
C LEU A 363 1.17 16.35 17.20
N PHE A 364 0.81 17.62 17.36
CA PHE A 364 0.80 18.61 16.30
C PHE A 364 2.17 18.78 15.63
N TYR A 365 3.23 19.05 16.41
CA TYR A 365 4.57 19.19 15.85
C TYR A 365 5.11 17.89 15.28
N ASP A 366 4.90 16.76 15.94
CA ASP A 366 5.35 15.44 15.44
C ASP A 366 4.76 15.13 14.06
N THR A 367 3.47 15.42 13.89
CA THR A 367 2.76 15.26 12.62
C THR A 367 3.36 16.17 11.53
N LEU A 368 3.62 17.45 11.85
CA LEU A 368 4.19 18.40 10.88
C LEU A 368 5.65 18.08 10.54
N LEU A 369 6.45 17.62 11.50
CA LEU A 369 7.83 17.18 11.29
C LEU A 369 7.87 15.94 10.38
N PHE A 370 6.99 14.97 10.64
CA PHE A 370 6.85 13.80 9.76
C PHE A 370 6.43 14.21 8.35
N PHE A 371 5.44 15.09 8.20
CA PHE A 371 5.02 15.62 6.90
C PHE A 371 6.16 16.35 6.17
N GLY A 372 6.84 17.28 6.85
CA GLY A 372 7.95 18.06 6.29
C GLY A 372 9.14 17.19 5.88
N ALA A 373 9.44 16.13 6.64
CA ALA A 373 10.43 15.14 6.27
C ALA A 373 10.03 14.42 4.98
N ASN A 374 8.80 13.89 4.88
CA ASN A 374 8.32 13.20 3.69
C ASN A 374 8.30 14.11 2.45
N VAL A 375 7.85 15.37 2.57
CA VAL A 375 7.90 16.34 1.47
C VAL A 375 9.34 16.60 1.02
N SER A 376 10.26 16.80 1.96
CA SER A 376 11.68 16.98 1.65
C SER A 376 12.26 15.76 0.93
N GLY A 377 11.88 14.55 1.38
CA GLY A 377 12.20 13.29 0.72
C GLY A 377 11.66 13.21 -0.70
N ILE A 378 10.38 13.56 -0.91
CA ILE A 378 9.75 13.58 -2.24
C ILE A 378 10.50 14.52 -3.18
N CYS A 379 10.78 15.76 -2.77
CA CYS A 379 11.54 16.73 -3.57
C CYS A 379 12.91 16.18 -3.96
N TYR A 380 13.57 15.50 -3.03
CA TYR A 380 14.86 14.90 -3.25
C TYR A 380 14.81 13.69 -4.21
N LEU A 381 13.84 12.80 -4.03
CA LEU A 381 13.61 11.67 -4.93
C LEU A 381 13.33 12.16 -6.35
N ILE A 382 12.55 13.25 -6.49
CA ILE A 382 12.28 13.90 -7.78
C ILE A 382 13.57 14.40 -8.43
N TYR A 383 14.47 15.01 -7.66
CA TYR A 383 15.76 15.47 -8.16
C TYR A 383 16.63 14.31 -8.69
N CYS A 384 16.51 13.11 -8.10
CA CYS A 384 17.26 11.93 -8.52
C CYS A 384 16.62 11.15 -9.70
N LEU A 385 15.39 11.49 -10.14
CA LEU A 385 14.68 10.83 -11.26
C LEU A 385 14.90 11.53 -12.60
#